data_AF-A0A0L0JV59-F1
#
_entry.id   AF-A0A0L0JV59-F1
#
_cell.length_a   1.000
_cell.length_b   1.000
_cell.length_c   1.000
_cell.angle_alpha   90.00
_cell.angle_beta   90.00
_cell.angle_gamma   90.00
#
_symmetry.space_group_name_H-M   'P 1'
#
loop_
_entity.id
_entity.type
_entity.pdbx_description
1 polymer ?
#
loop_
_entity_poly.entity_id
_entity_poly.type
_entity_poly.pdbx_seq_one_letter_code
_entity_poly.pdbx_strand_id
1 'polypeptide(L)'
;MRIEDVSVTTPLPKGWGSFCSRPDDKNPAHWYATAPYDADLVNDRHGLEGVSGLVQTVHAATWPELHVEVASQLSIVGKLSPVKKRRRAGDGHR
;
A
#
# COMPACT_ATOMS: atom_id res chain seq x y z
N MET A 1 2.25 13.26 -9.30
CA MET A 1 3.58 12.64 -9.19
C MET A 1 4.01 12.31 -10.61
N ARG A 2 5.07 12.95 -11.13
CA ARG A 2 5.57 12.65 -12.49
C ARG A 2 6.32 11.32 -12.41
N ILE A 3 6.00 10.37 -13.29
CA ILE A 3 6.49 8.98 -13.27
C ILE A 3 7.99 8.89 -13.70
N GLU A 4 8.59 9.99 -14.11
CA GLU A 4 9.88 10.04 -14.81
C GLU A 4 11.13 9.94 -13.93
N ASP A 5 11.03 9.91 -12.59
CA ASP A 5 12.22 9.94 -11.68
C ASP A 5 12.28 8.77 -10.66
N VAL A 6 11.43 7.74 -10.79
CA VAL A 6 11.48 6.59 -9.87
C VAL A 6 12.56 5.61 -10.34
N SER A 7 13.80 5.87 -9.91
CA SER A 7 14.91 4.93 -10.07
C SER A 7 14.67 3.65 -9.27
N VAL A 8 15.23 2.51 -9.71
CA VAL A 8 15.17 1.21 -8.99
C VAL A 8 15.74 1.27 -7.56
N THR A 9 16.51 2.32 -7.26
CA THR A 9 17.08 2.61 -5.94
C THR A 9 16.15 3.43 -5.05
N THR A 10 15.07 4.01 -5.58
CA THR A 10 14.09 4.76 -4.80
C THR A 10 13.36 3.80 -3.87
N PRO A 11 13.51 3.93 -2.54
CA PRO A 11 12.95 2.98 -1.59
C PRO A 11 11.42 3.02 -1.60
N LEU A 12 10.80 1.87 -1.35
CA LEU A 12 9.37 1.82 -1.08
C LEU A 12 9.03 2.54 0.23
N PRO A 13 7.75 2.95 0.41
CA PRO A 13 7.26 3.51 1.66
C PRO A 13 7.56 2.62 2.87
N LYS A 14 7.73 3.25 4.04
CA LYS A 14 8.17 2.58 5.27
C LYS A 14 7.36 1.31 5.57
N GLY A 15 8.06 0.21 5.81
CA GLY A 15 7.49 -1.09 6.18
C GLY A 15 7.14 -1.99 5.00
N TRP A 16 7.14 -1.47 3.77
CA TRP A 16 6.95 -2.31 2.59
C TRP A 16 8.23 -3.08 2.27
N GLY A 17 8.13 -4.40 2.15
CA GLY A 17 9.19 -5.25 1.63
C GLY A 17 9.08 -5.35 0.11
N SER A 18 10.20 -5.37 -0.61
CA SER A 18 10.22 -5.57 -2.06
C SER A 18 11.13 -6.74 -2.45
N PHE A 19 10.73 -7.49 -3.47
CA PHE A 19 11.61 -8.44 -4.14
C PHE A 19 11.36 -8.47 -5.65
N CYS A 20 12.37 -8.86 -6.42
CA CYS A 20 12.26 -9.09 -7.86
C CYS A 20 12.41 -10.60 -8.12
N SER A 21 11.48 -11.20 -8.87
CA SER A 21 11.64 -12.57 -9.33
C SER A 21 12.78 -12.67 -10.33
N ARG A 22 13.41 -13.84 -10.39
CA ARG A 22 14.31 -14.15 -11.50
C ARG A 22 13.46 -14.37 -12.75
N PRO A 23 13.90 -13.85 -13.91
CA PRO A 23 13.25 -14.19 -15.17
C PRO A 23 13.49 -15.66 -15.51
N ASP A 24 12.48 -16.31 -16.11
CA ASP A 24 12.54 -17.66 -16.65
C ASP A 24 12.18 -17.62 -18.15
N ASP A 25 12.45 -18.68 -18.93
CA ASP A 25 12.15 -18.73 -20.37
C ASP A 25 10.69 -18.43 -20.75
N LYS A 26 9.77 -18.57 -19.78
CA LYS A 26 8.33 -18.35 -19.98
C LYS A 26 7.80 -17.06 -19.36
N ASN A 27 8.54 -16.44 -18.44
CA ASN A 27 8.05 -15.30 -17.66
C ASN A 27 9.14 -14.24 -17.50
N PRO A 28 8.88 -12.97 -17.87
CA PRO A 28 9.81 -11.89 -17.59
C PRO A 28 9.97 -11.68 -16.07
N ALA A 29 11.02 -10.97 -15.67
CA ALA A 29 11.20 -10.60 -14.28
C ALA A 29 10.03 -9.72 -13.81
N HIS A 30 9.50 -10.00 -12.63
CA HIS A 30 8.43 -9.25 -12.01
C HIS A 30 8.86 -8.74 -10.65
N TRP A 31 8.44 -7.52 -10.35
CA TRP A 31 8.61 -6.91 -9.04
C TRP A 31 7.39 -7.19 -8.18
N TYR A 32 7.65 -7.41 -6.90
CA TYR A 32 6.64 -7.65 -5.89
C TYR A 32 6.89 -6.76 -4.69
N ALA A 33 5.82 -6.28 -4.08
CA ALA A 33 5.87 -5.52 -2.84
C ALA A 33 4.83 -6.02 -1.84
N THR A 34 5.25 -6.29 -0.61
CA THR A 34 4.39 -6.81 0.45
C THR A 34 4.12 -5.71 1.48
N ALA A 35 2.84 -5.55 1.82
CA ALA A 35 2.38 -4.56 2.78
C ALA A 35 2.82 -4.90 4.22
N PRO A 36 3.10 -3.88 5.07
CA PRO A 36 3.40 -4.07 6.50
C PRO A 36 2.17 -4.36 7.37
N TYR A 37 0.97 -4.27 6.80
CA TYR A 37 -0.30 -4.52 7.47
C TYR A 37 -0.93 -5.79 6.92
N ASP A 38 -1.81 -6.39 7.71
CA ASP A 38 -2.56 -7.58 7.32
C ASP A 38 -3.78 -7.15 6.49
N ALA A 39 -3.72 -7.36 5.18
CA ALA A 39 -4.75 -6.86 4.28
C ALA A 39 -6.12 -7.52 4.52
N ASP A 40 -6.13 -8.80 4.90
CA ASP A 40 -7.34 -9.55 5.20
C ASP A 40 -8.02 -9.00 6.45
N LEU A 41 -7.25 -8.78 7.53
CA LEU A 41 -7.76 -8.17 8.76
C LEU A 41 -8.31 -6.76 8.54
N VAL A 42 -7.67 -5.96 7.68
CA VAL A 42 -8.15 -4.61 7.35
C VAL A 42 -9.44 -4.68 6.55
N ASN A 43 -9.55 -5.59 5.58
CA ASN A 43 -10.76 -5.80 4.81
C ASN A 43 -11.92 -6.30 5.70
N ASP A 44 -11.67 -7.27 6.57
CA ASP A 44 -12.67 -7.81 7.52
C ASP A 44 -13.23 -6.71 8.43
N ARG A 45 -12.34 -5.89 9.01
CA ARG A 45 -12.73 -4.83 9.95
C ARG A 45 -13.58 -3.73 9.32
N HIS A 46 -13.41 -3.46 8.03
CA HIS A 46 -14.10 -2.38 7.31
C HIS A 46 -15.25 -2.87 6.43
N GLY A 47 -15.43 -4.19 6.29
CA GLY A 47 -16.49 -4.83 5.51
C GLY A 47 -16.29 -4.76 3.99
N LEU A 48 -17.05 -5.59 3.27
CA LEU A 48 -17.01 -5.72 1.80
C LEU A 48 -17.35 -4.42 1.05
N GLU A 49 -18.11 -3.50 1.67
CA GLU A 49 -18.58 -2.28 1.02
C GLU A 49 -17.56 -1.12 1.06
N GLY A 50 -16.49 -1.23 1.86
CA GLY A 50 -15.51 -0.15 2.04
C GLY A 50 -14.21 -0.30 1.25
N VAL A 51 -13.83 -1.53 0.86
CA VAL A 51 -12.43 -1.81 0.50
C VAL A 51 -12.22 -2.94 -0.51
N SER A 52 -12.98 -2.98 -1.59
CA SER A 52 -12.60 -3.88 -2.70
C SER A 52 -11.27 -3.41 -3.31
N GLY A 53 -10.18 -4.16 -3.07
CA GLY A 53 -8.88 -3.93 -3.72
C GLY A 53 -7.66 -3.80 -2.80
N LEU A 54 -7.81 -3.93 -1.48
CA LEU A 54 -6.64 -4.07 -0.62
C LEU A 54 -6.04 -5.47 -0.75
N VAL A 55 -4.76 -5.56 -1.10
CA VAL A 55 -4.06 -6.85 -1.27
C VAL A 55 -2.79 -6.87 -0.43
N GLN A 56 -2.43 -8.06 0.07
CA GLN A 56 -1.22 -8.24 0.88
C GLN A 56 0.06 -7.99 0.08
N THR A 57 0.07 -8.43 -1.18
CA THR A 57 1.21 -8.33 -2.08
C THR A 57 0.74 -7.79 -3.42
N VAL A 58 1.34 -6.67 -3.85
CA VAL A 58 1.18 -6.14 -5.21
C VAL A 58 2.33 -6.62 -6.09
N HIS A 59 2.10 -6.65 -7.39
CA HIS A 59 3.12 -7.04 -8.37
C HIS A 59 3.07 -6.14 -9.59
N ALA A 60 4.22 -5.95 -10.22
CA ALA A 60 4.36 -5.11 -11.41
C ALA A 60 5.51 -5.61 -12.31
N ALA A 61 5.50 -5.25 -13.58
CA ALA A 61 6.60 -5.58 -14.50
C ALA A 61 7.83 -4.70 -14.23
N THR A 62 7.62 -3.45 -13.83
CA THR A 62 8.69 -2.48 -13.60
C THR A 62 8.64 -1.87 -12.20
N TRP A 63 9.78 -1.34 -11.73
CA TRP A 63 9.87 -0.67 -10.43
C TRP A 63 8.97 0.58 -10.31
N PRO A 64 8.88 1.48 -11.32
CA PRO A 64 7.96 2.62 -11.27
C PRO A 64 6.50 2.18 -11.16
N GLU A 65 6.09 1.14 -11.88
CA GLU A 65 4.74 0.59 -11.78
C GLU A 65 4.48 0.00 -10.39
N LEU A 66 5.47 -0.67 -9.79
CA LEU A 66 5.34 -1.16 -8.41
C LEU A 66 5.07 -0.02 -7.43
N HIS A 67 5.72 1.13 -7.61
CA HIS A 67 5.46 2.32 -6.79
C HIS A 67 4.05 2.87 -6.99
N VAL A 68 3.50 2.81 -8.22
CA VAL A 68 2.11 3.20 -8.50
C VAL A 68 1.15 2.27 -7.77
N GLU A 69 1.37 0.96 -7.82
CA GLU A 69 0.55 -0.03 -7.12
C GLU A 69 0.60 0.17 -5.61
N VAL A 70 1.80 0.34 -5.04
CA VAL A 70 1.97 0.61 -3.61
C VAL A 70 1.30 1.93 -3.20
N ALA A 71 1.40 2.97 -4.01
CA ALA A 71 0.72 4.24 -3.76
C ALA A 71 -0.81 4.10 -3.79
N SER A 72 -1.34 3.24 -4.68
CA SER A 72 -2.77 2.90 -4.73
C SER A 72 -3.22 2.24 -3.42
N GLN A 73 -2.47 1.23 -2.95
CA GLN A 73 -2.74 0.55 -1.67
C GLN A 73 -2.70 1.53 -0.49
N LEU A 74 -1.71 2.44 -0.44
CA LEU A 74 -1.64 3.47 0.59
C LEU A 74 -2.80 4.48 0.52
N SER A 75 -3.27 4.82 -0.67
CA SER A 75 -4.45 5.69 -0.84
C SER A 75 -5.69 5.04 -0.25
N ILE A 76 -5.87 3.74 -0.46
CA ILE A 76 -6.97 2.97 0.10
C ILE A 76 -6.87 2.93 1.63
N VAL A 77 -5.73 2.50 2.19
CA VAL A 77 -5.52 2.51 3.66
C VAL A 77 -5.69 3.90 4.27
N GLY A 78 -5.23 4.95 3.58
CA GLY A 78 -5.38 6.33 4.02
C GLY A 78 -6.83 6.79 4.13
N LYS A 79 -7.73 6.26 3.29
CA LYS A 79 -9.19 6.51 3.39
C LYS A 79 -9.83 5.71 4.54
N LEU A 80 -9.30 4.52 4.82
CA LEU A 80 -9.81 3.66 5.89
C LEU A 80 -9.35 4.07 7.27
N SER A 81 -8.14 4.59 7.39
CA SER A 81 -7.63 5.10 8.65
C SER A 81 -8.50 6.29 9.04
N PRO A 82 -9.38 6.19 10.06
CA PRO A 82 -9.98 7.38 10.58
C PRO A 82 -8.80 8.16 11.13
N VAL A 83 -8.46 9.28 10.48
CA VAL A 83 -7.78 10.36 11.19
C VAL A 83 -8.59 10.49 12.46
N LYS A 84 -8.04 10.01 13.58
CA LYS A 84 -8.51 10.32 14.91
C LYS A 84 -8.38 11.84 14.97
N LYS A 85 -9.39 12.57 14.49
CA LYS A 85 -9.90 13.73 15.22
C LYS A 85 -10.30 13.14 16.55
N ARG A 86 -9.31 12.99 17.44
CA ARG A 86 -9.54 13.00 18.87
C ARG A 86 -10.40 14.24 19.04
N ARG A 87 -11.72 14.05 19.16
CA ARG A 87 -12.53 14.99 19.91
C ARG A 87 -11.83 15.02 21.26
N ARG A 88 -11.01 16.04 21.50
CA ARG A 88 -10.73 16.43 22.87
C ARG A 88 -12.09 16.89 23.39
N ALA A 89 -12.81 15.96 23.99
CA ALA A 89 -13.74 16.29 25.05
C ALA A 89 -12.90 17.01 26.10
N GLY A 90 -12.92 18.34 26.04
CA GLY A 90 -12.64 19.18 27.18
C GLY A 90 -13.98 19.47 27.82
N ASP A 91 -14.45 18.52 28.62
CA ASP A 91 -15.34 18.81 29.73
C ASP A 91 -14.58 19.73 30.70
N GLY A 92 -15.22 20.82 31.13
CA GLY A 92 -14.55 21.87 31.89
C GLY A 92 -15.51 22.94 32.42
N HIS A 93 -16.51 22.47 33.17
CA HIS A 93 -17.06 23.08 34.39
C HIS A 93 -16.55 24.50 34.75
N ARG A 94 -17.40 25.53 34.59
CA ARG A 94 -17.86 26.42 35.68
C ARG A 94 -18.95 27.39 35.20
#